data_AF-W6NDR9-F1
#
_entry.id   AF-W6NDR9-F1
#
_cell.length_a   1.000
_cell.length_b   1.000
_cell.length_c   1.000
_cell.angle_alpha   90.00
_cell.angle_beta   90.00
_cell.angle_gamma   90.00
#
_symmetry.space_group_name_H-M   'P 1'
#
loop_
_entity.id
_entity.type
_entity.pdbx_description
1 polymer ?
#
loop_
_entity_poly.entity_id
_entity_poly.type
_entity_poly.pdbx_seq_one_letter_code
_entity_poly.pdbx_strand_id
1 'polypeptide(L)'
;MASEIAREMLDALHGLDRVLQENRRRSHARQVVESTFGILSRRFGLLQTTIPMEPSHAGDVVGSLLVLHNLIVKWQMEGREAEGQPPGIDRELDPLEDRVQEEEEEVRSAVQARELVSVYYDTRRMSEFSRLCHAAGIPEPMFLFIGGGNMASALIHGCIESGFATAKEIAISCQSEATQHKWKCEGFDNVFTSTSTMVKIFPNGIIVLAVKPQSRHAVYDMLLSNKASLENCPLMISILAGIDIPTLKTELNCIHYRGPIIRIMPNTAASIGNSASILCSEPGTPIEKVAIVKSFASKVGLCVDVEPKTFNAYGVVSGSAPAWAYVFMEALADGAVFTGCSRDTAMKLAAQSLLGAAQMVLESGVHPSILKDNVCSPGGTTIAGLRELEKSGFRSAVIEAVKAATERANTMA
;
A
#
# COMPACT_ATOMS: atom_id res chain seq x y z
N MET A 1 25.43 15.42 2.59
CA MET A 1 26.13 15.02 1.35
C MET A 1 25.17 14.88 0.17
N ALA A 2 24.32 13.84 0.05
CA ALA A 2 23.40 13.72 -1.12
C ALA A 2 22.38 14.88 -1.24
N SER A 3 21.79 15.34 -0.13
CA SER A 3 20.86 16.49 -0.12
C SER A 3 21.54 17.83 -0.43
N GLU A 4 22.83 17.92 -0.17
CA GLU A 4 23.66 19.10 -0.38
C GLU A 4 24.06 19.20 -1.85
N ILE A 5 24.37 18.06 -2.47
CA ILE A 5 24.62 17.92 -3.91
C ILE A 5 23.36 18.25 -4.71
N ALA A 6 22.20 17.73 -4.29
CA ALA A 6 20.92 18.04 -4.95
C ALA A 6 20.57 19.53 -4.86
N ARG A 7 20.83 20.18 -3.71
CA ARG A 7 20.60 21.61 -3.52
C ARG A 7 21.57 22.46 -4.36
N GLU A 8 22.86 22.09 -4.40
CA GLU A 8 23.85 22.76 -5.26
C GLU A 8 23.55 22.59 -6.76
N MET A 9 23.03 21.42 -7.19
CA MET A 9 22.55 21.21 -8.56
C MET A 9 21.34 22.08 -8.89
N LEU A 10 20.38 22.21 -7.97
CA LEU A 10 19.21 23.06 -8.16
C LEU A 10 19.59 24.54 -8.27
N ASP A 11 20.53 25.01 -7.44
CA ASP A 11 21.03 26.39 -7.49
C ASP A 11 21.81 26.66 -8.78
N ALA A 12 22.57 25.67 -9.28
CA ALA A 12 23.23 25.75 -10.58
C ALA A 12 22.21 25.84 -11.74
N LEU A 13 21.10 25.10 -11.66
CA LEU A 13 20.02 25.14 -12.64
C LEU A 13 19.29 26.48 -12.64
N HIS A 14 19.00 27.05 -11.47
CA HIS A 14 18.39 28.38 -11.35
C HIS A 14 19.33 29.51 -11.81
N GLY A 15 20.63 29.37 -11.58
CA GLY A 15 21.64 30.28 -12.11
C GLY A 15 21.70 30.24 -13.64
N LEU A 16 21.56 29.05 -14.23
CA LEU A 16 21.52 28.86 -15.68
C LEU A 16 20.28 29.52 -16.31
N ASP A 17 19.10 29.36 -15.69
CA ASP A 17 17.85 29.95 -16.17
C ASP A 17 17.90 31.49 -16.18
N ARG A 18 18.48 32.12 -15.14
CA ARG A 18 18.72 33.58 -15.15
C ARG A 18 19.67 34.02 -16.24
N VAL A 19 20.78 33.32 -16.45
CA VAL A 19 21.78 33.67 -17.47
C VAL A 19 21.21 33.50 -18.88
N LEU A 20 20.35 32.51 -19.10
CA LEU A 20 19.64 32.30 -20.36
C LEU A 20 18.57 33.37 -20.62
N GLN A 21 17.91 33.88 -19.56
CA GLN A 21 16.93 34.97 -19.68
C GLN A 21 17.56 36.34 -19.92
N GLU A 22 18.78 36.60 -19.41
CA GLU A 22 19.39 37.94 -19.46
C GLU A 22 20.31 38.21 -20.68
N ASN A 23 20.78 37.20 -21.44
CA ASN A 23 21.84 37.42 -22.44
C ASN A 23 21.50 37.03 -23.90
N ARG A 24 21.28 38.05 -24.75
CA ARG A 24 21.23 37.93 -26.23
C ARG A 24 22.61 37.82 -26.91
N ARG A 25 23.63 37.20 -26.30
CA ARG A 25 24.92 36.95 -26.97
C ARG A 25 25.37 35.50 -26.86
N ARG A 26 25.35 34.84 -28.02
CA ARG A 26 25.51 33.39 -28.30
C ARG A 26 26.83 32.76 -27.80
N SER A 27 27.83 33.51 -27.32
CA SER A 27 29.14 32.99 -26.92
C SER A 27 29.34 32.80 -25.41
N HIS A 28 28.71 33.61 -24.55
CA HIS A 28 28.91 33.53 -23.09
C HIS A 28 28.11 32.40 -22.43
N ALA A 29 26.88 32.13 -22.89
CA ALA A 29 26.06 31.05 -22.35
C ALA A 29 26.69 29.67 -22.56
N ARG A 30 27.32 29.44 -23.73
CA ARG A 30 28.09 28.22 -24.00
C ARG A 30 29.26 28.05 -23.04
N GLN A 31 30.00 29.13 -22.78
CA GLN A 31 31.13 29.10 -21.86
C GLN A 31 30.69 28.83 -20.41
N VAL A 32 29.52 29.32 -20.00
CA VAL A 32 28.92 29.06 -18.68
C VAL A 32 28.43 27.62 -18.55
N VAL A 33 27.82 27.05 -19.60
CA VAL A 33 27.36 25.65 -19.61
C VAL A 33 28.56 24.68 -19.62
N GLU A 34 29.56 24.92 -20.46
CA GLU A 34 30.79 24.11 -20.50
C GLU A 34 31.59 24.24 -19.19
N SER A 35 31.62 25.43 -18.57
CA SER A 35 32.25 25.63 -17.26
C SER A 35 31.48 24.94 -16.15
N THR A 36 30.14 25.01 -16.13
CA THR A 36 29.30 24.36 -15.13
C THR A 36 29.39 22.84 -15.24
N PHE A 37 29.35 22.29 -16.46
CA PHE A 37 29.55 20.86 -16.70
C PHE A 37 30.98 20.41 -16.34
N GLY A 38 31.98 21.23 -16.64
CA GLY A 38 33.38 21.00 -16.26
C GLY A 38 33.63 21.08 -14.74
N ILE A 39 32.88 21.93 -14.02
CA ILE A 39 32.90 22.03 -12.55
C ILE A 39 32.22 20.81 -11.94
N LEU A 40 31.05 20.41 -12.43
CA LEU A 40 30.32 19.22 -11.96
C LEU A 40 31.14 17.94 -12.20
N SER A 41 31.73 17.80 -13.39
CA SER A 41 32.60 16.68 -13.75
C SER A 41 33.84 16.58 -12.87
N ARG A 42 34.55 17.70 -12.61
CA ARG A 42 35.78 17.71 -11.79
C ARG A 42 35.52 17.63 -10.29
N ARG A 43 34.44 18.21 -9.79
CA ARG A 43 34.13 18.28 -8.35
C ARG A 43 33.49 16.99 -7.83
N PHE A 44 32.77 16.25 -8.68
CA PHE A 44 32.05 15.02 -8.30
C PHE A 44 32.57 13.73 -8.93
N GLY A 45 33.62 13.79 -9.77
CA GLY A 45 34.20 12.58 -10.38
C GLY A 45 33.18 11.78 -11.20
N LEU A 46 32.16 12.45 -11.77
CA LEU A 46 30.96 11.84 -12.37
C LEU A 46 31.25 10.88 -13.53
N LEU A 47 32.46 10.90 -14.10
CA LEU A 47 32.87 10.00 -15.17
C LEU A 47 33.78 8.85 -14.70
N GLN A 48 34.15 8.78 -13.43
CA GLN A 48 35.14 7.79 -12.95
C GLN A 48 34.79 7.08 -11.63
N THR A 49 33.66 7.36 -10.98
CA THR A 49 33.27 6.62 -9.76
C THR A 49 31.77 6.34 -9.68
N THR A 50 31.41 5.09 -9.35
CA THR A 50 30.07 4.70 -8.90
C THR A 50 29.73 5.38 -7.58
N ILE A 51 28.75 6.28 -7.61
CA ILE A 51 28.21 6.93 -6.42
C ILE A 51 27.11 6.03 -5.85
N PRO A 52 27.22 5.51 -4.61
CA PRO A 52 26.13 4.79 -3.98
C PRO A 52 25.01 5.78 -3.66
N MET A 53 23.87 5.65 -4.35
CA MET A 53 22.67 6.46 -4.15
C MET A 53 21.48 5.56 -3.84
N GLU A 54 20.57 6.03 -2.99
CA GLU A 54 19.27 5.38 -2.83
C GLU A 54 18.47 5.45 -4.15
N PRO A 55 17.68 4.41 -4.49
CA PRO A 55 16.95 4.33 -5.76
C PRO A 55 16.02 5.51 -6.03
N SER A 56 15.47 6.13 -4.99
CA SER A 56 14.63 7.33 -5.06
C SER A 56 15.38 8.54 -5.65
N HIS A 57 16.63 8.75 -5.26
CA HIS A 57 17.46 9.88 -5.70
C HIS A 57 18.06 9.66 -7.09
N ALA A 58 18.30 8.41 -7.49
CA ALA A 58 18.79 8.08 -8.84
C ALA A 58 17.80 8.51 -9.92
N GLY A 59 16.50 8.36 -9.67
CA GLY A 59 15.43 8.80 -10.58
C GLY A 59 15.40 10.33 -10.76
N ASP A 60 15.58 11.10 -9.68
CA ASP A 60 15.60 12.56 -9.73
C ASP A 60 16.82 13.10 -10.50
N VAL A 61 17.98 12.46 -10.35
CA VAL A 61 19.21 12.82 -11.07
C VAL A 61 19.07 12.52 -12.57
N VAL A 62 18.57 11.33 -12.93
CA VAL A 62 18.33 10.96 -14.33
C VAL A 62 17.26 11.85 -14.97
N GLY A 63 16.17 12.15 -14.26
CA GLY A 63 15.13 13.07 -14.72
C GLY A 63 15.66 14.48 -14.97
N SER A 64 16.49 14.99 -14.06
CA SER A 64 17.12 16.31 -14.21
C SER A 64 18.08 16.37 -15.40
N LEU A 65 18.86 15.30 -15.62
CA LEU A 65 19.75 15.18 -16.79
C LEU A 65 18.98 15.11 -18.11
N LEU A 66 17.83 14.42 -18.13
CA LEU A 66 16.96 14.34 -19.31
C LEU A 66 16.35 15.70 -19.67
N VAL A 67 15.89 16.46 -18.68
CA VAL A 67 15.38 17.82 -18.88
C VAL A 67 16.48 18.73 -19.43
N LEU A 68 17.70 18.63 -18.88
CA LEU A 68 18.85 19.39 -19.36
C LEU A 68 19.20 19.04 -20.81
N HIS A 69 19.19 17.75 -21.15
CA HIS A 69 19.43 17.27 -22.51
C HIS A 69 18.39 17.84 -23.50
N ASN A 70 17.10 17.78 -23.15
CA ASN A 70 16.03 18.29 -24.00
C ASN A 70 16.10 19.82 -24.20
N LEU A 71 16.52 20.57 -23.18
CA LEU A 71 16.77 22.01 -23.31
C LEU A 71 17.95 22.31 -24.25
N ILE A 72 19.02 21.51 -24.21
CA ILE A 72 20.17 21.63 -25.12
C ILE A 72 19.75 21.31 -26.56
N VAL A 73 18.98 20.23 -26.78
CA VAL A 73 18.48 19.86 -28.12
C VAL A 73 17.58 20.96 -28.68
N LYS A 74 16.64 21.48 -27.87
CA LYS A 74 15.79 22.61 -28.27
C LYS A 74 16.60 23.87 -28.61
N TRP A 75 17.62 24.19 -27.82
CA TRP A 75 18.52 25.31 -28.09
C TRP A 75 19.32 25.14 -29.39
N GLN A 76 19.72 23.92 -29.74
CA GLN A 76 20.39 23.61 -31.00
C GLN A 76 19.46 23.71 -32.22
N MET A 77 18.20 23.31 -32.07
CA MET A 77 17.16 23.42 -33.11
C MET A 77 16.82 24.89 -33.39
N GLU A 78 16.55 25.68 -32.35
CA GLU A 78 16.24 27.12 -32.48
C GLU A 78 17.44 27.95 -32.97
N GLY A 79 18.66 27.45 -32.80
CA GLY A 79 19.88 28.05 -33.35
C GLY A 79 20.03 27.89 -34.87
N ARG A 80 19.44 26.84 -35.47
CA ARG A 80 19.54 26.54 -36.91
C ARG A 80 18.54 27.32 -37.76
N GLU A 81 17.38 27.69 -37.21
CA GLU A 81 16.38 28.52 -37.92
C GLU A 81 16.81 29.98 -38.08
N ALA A 82 17.78 30.45 -37.30
CA ALA A 82 18.24 31.84 -37.32
C ALA A 82 19.39 32.14 -38.31
N GLU A 83 19.84 31.16 -39.11
CA GLU A 83 20.90 31.31 -40.12
C GLU A 83 20.40 30.94 -41.52
N GLY A 84 19.50 31.77 -42.06
CA GLY A 84 19.03 31.71 -43.46
C GLY A 84 19.79 32.68 -44.38
N GLN A 85 20.87 32.18 -45.01
CA GLN A 85 21.45 32.41 -46.37
C GLN A 85 21.68 33.81 -46.99
N PRO A 86 22.71 33.91 -47.88
CA PRO A 86 22.41 33.82 -49.32
C PRO A 86 23.29 32.79 -50.07
N PRO A 87 22.83 32.19 -51.18
CA PRO A 87 23.64 31.28 -51.97
C PRO A 87 24.47 32.00 -53.04
N GLY A 88 25.70 31.54 -53.19
CA GLY A 88 26.43 31.57 -54.45
C GLY A 88 27.02 30.18 -54.70
N ILE A 89 26.48 29.52 -55.72
CA ILE A 89 27.04 28.41 -56.52
C ILE A 89 26.67 26.98 -56.07
N ASP A 90 25.76 26.41 -56.87
CA ASP A 90 25.58 25.03 -57.32
C ASP A 90 26.04 23.87 -56.44
N ARG A 91 25.07 23.05 -56.00
CA ARG A 91 25.16 21.59 -56.11
C ARG A 91 23.80 20.91 -56.00
N GLU A 92 23.73 19.81 -56.72
CA GLU A 92 22.62 18.94 -57.09
C GLU A 92 21.60 18.60 -55.98
N LEU A 93 20.38 18.33 -56.45
CA LEU A 93 19.22 17.83 -55.72
C LEU A 93 19.55 16.56 -54.92
N ASP A 94 19.23 16.58 -53.63
CA ASP A 94 19.10 15.40 -52.75
C ASP A 94 17.71 15.47 -52.07
N PRO A 95 17.00 14.35 -51.86
CA PRO A 95 15.54 14.33 -51.81
C PRO A 95 14.99 14.86 -50.48
N LEU A 96 14.14 15.89 -50.58
CA LEU A 96 13.41 16.48 -49.45
C LEU A 96 12.47 15.50 -48.72
N GLU A 97 12.17 14.33 -49.28
CA GLU A 97 11.22 13.36 -48.70
C GLU A 97 11.79 12.54 -47.52
N ASP A 98 13.07 12.20 -47.54
CA ASP A 98 13.70 11.44 -46.43
C ASP A 98 13.89 12.32 -45.17
N ARG A 99 14.13 13.62 -45.36
CA ARG A 99 14.32 14.59 -44.27
C ARG A 99 13.02 14.94 -43.56
N VAL A 100 11.90 14.94 -44.27
CA VAL A 100 10.56 15.13 -43.67
C VAL A 100 10.15 13.90 -42.86
N GLN A 101 10.55 12.69 -43.29
CA GLN A 101 10.30 11.47 -42.52
C GLN A 101 11.12 11.42 -41.22
N GLU A 102 12.40 11.80 -41.23
CA GLU A 102 13.21 11.91 -40.01
C GLU A 102 12.66 12.97 -39.04
N GLU A 103 12.21 14.14 -39.53
CA GLU A 103 11.59 15.18 -38.72
C GLU A 103 10.23 14.74 -38.15
N GLU A 104 9.40 14.00 -38.91
CA GLU A 104 8.14 13.43 -38.40
C GLU A 104 8.37 12.32 -37.35
N GLU A 105 9.44 11.55 -37.49
CA GLU A 105 9.83 10.48 -36.54
C GLU A 105 10.43 11.06 -35.24
N GLU A 106 11.18 12.16 -35.31
CA GLU A 106 11.62 12.93 -34.15
C GLU A 106 10.45 13.62 -33.43
N VAL A 107 9.49 14.19 -34.17
CA VAL A 107 8.27 14.78 -33.58
C VAL A 107 7.39 13.70 -32.94
N ARG A 108 7.24 12.52 -33.56
CA ARG A 108 6.57 11.37 -32.94
C ARG A 108 7.28 10.92 -31.67
N SER A 109 8.61 10.83 -31.69
CA SER A 109 9.41 10.48 -30.52
C SER A 109 9.28 11.53 -29.40
N ALA A 110 9.18 12.81 -29.74
CA ALA A 110 8.95 13.89 -28.78
C ALA A 110 7.52 13.89 -28.20
N VAL A 111 6.51 13.55 -28.99
CA VAL A 111 5.12 13.35 -28.53
C VAL A 111 5.03 12.14 -27.60
N GLN A 112 5.68 11.04 -27.97
CA GLN A 112 5.75 9.81 -27.16
C GLN A 112 6.55 10.03 -25.87
N ALA A 113 7.61 10.84 -25.91
CA ALA A 113 8.32 11.30 -24.72
C ALA A 113 7.45 12.23 -23.86
N ARG A 114 6.59 13.07 -24.44
CA ARG A 114 5.60 13.89 -23.73
C ARG A 114 4.53 13.03 -23.05
N GLU A 115 4.06 11.96 -23.70
CA GLU A 115 3.15 10.97 -23.11
C GLU A 115 3.85 10.23 -21.97
N LEU A 116 5.10 9.81 -22.14
CA LEU A 116 5.90 9.18 -21.08
C LEU A 116 6.15 10.12 -19.90
N VAL A 117 6.41 11.41 -20.16
CA VAL A 117 6.55 12.45 -19.14
C VAL A 117 5.20 12.74 -18.46
N SER A 118 4.10 12.74 -19.21
CA SER A 118 2.74 12.86 -18.67
C SER A 118 2.43 11.69 -17.73
N VAL A 119 2.68 10.45 -18.16
CA VAL A 119 2.53 9.24 -17.35
C VAL A 119 3.44 9.25 -16.12
N TYR A 120 4.66 9.79 -16.25
CA TYR A 120 5.61 9.97 -15.15
C TYR A 120 5.17 11.04 -14.13
N TYR A 121 4.57 12.16 -14.59
CA TYR A 121 4.02 13.19 -13.71
C TYR A 121 2.68 12.76 -13.07
N ASP A 122 1.86 11.96 -13.76
CA ASP A 122 0.58 11.47 -13.24
C ASP A 122 0.80 10.42 -12.13
N THR A 123 1.81 9.55 -12.28
CA THR A 123 2.16 8.54 -11.27
C THR A 123 2.61 9.12 -9.92
N ARG A 124 3.10 10.37 -9.88
CA ARG A 124 3.39 11.09 -8.62
C ARG A 124 2.16 11.66 -7.93
N ARG A 125 1.04 11.88 -8.64
CA ARG A 125 -0.24 12.31 -8.05
C ARG A 125 -1.14 11.15 -7.64
N MET A 126 -0.92 9.97 -8.20
CA MET A 126 -1.70 8.78 -7.87
C MET A 126 -1.45 8.30 -6.44
N SER A 127 -2.49 7.79 -5.81
CA SER A 127 -2.37 7.04 -4.56
C SER A 127 -1.55 5.76 -4.79
N GLU A 128 -1.03 5.16 -3.72
CA GLU A 128 -0.33 3.87 -3.84
C GLU A 128 -1.26 2.78 -4.40
N PHE A 129 -2.53 2.79 -3.97
CA PHE A 129 -3.58 1.93 -4.48
C PHE A 129 -3.74 2.06 -5.99
N SER A 130 -3.87 3.28 -6.49
CA SER A 130 -3.96 3.55 -7.93
C SER A 130 -2.75 2.99 -8.68
N ARG A 131 -1.53 3.23 -8.20
CA ARG A 131 -0.32 2.70 -8.85
C ARG A 131 -0.31 1.17 -8.93
N LEU A 132 -0.66 0.49 -7.83
CA LEU A 132 -0.69 -0.98 -7.79
C LEU A 132 -1.79 -1.56 -8.67
N CYS A 133 -2.96 -0.91 -8.72
CA CYS A 133 -4.05 -1.29 -9.61
C CYS A 133 -3.65 -1.19 -11.09
N HIS A 134 -3.01 -0.09 -11.50
CA HIS A 134 -2.51 0.07 -12.87
C HIS A 134 -1.48 -1.00 -13.22
N ALA A 135 -0.56 -1.31 -12.31
CA ALA A 135 0.41 -2.40 -12.50
C ALA A 135 -0.28 -3.78 -12.62
N ALA A 136 -1.43 -3.97 -11.98
CA ALA A 136 -2.25 -5.18 -12.08
C ALA A 136 -3.25 -5.18 -13.26
N GLY A 137 -3.19 -4.18 -14.16
CA GLY A 137 -4.08 -4.07 -15.32
C GLY A 137 -5.49 -3.56 -14.99
N ILE A 138 -5.65 -2.78 -13.92
CA ILE A 138 -6.93 -2.20 -13.46
C ILE A 138 -6.86 -0.67 -13.65
N PRO A 139 -7.36 -0.13 -14.77
CA PRO A 139 -7.13 1.28 -15.15
C PRO A 139 -8.04 2.28 -14.42
N GLU A 140 -9.18 1.83 -13.88
CA GLU A 140 -10.12 2.67 -13.13
C GLU A 140 -10.25 2.11 -11.70
N PRO A 141 -9.26 2.37 -10.83
CA PRO A 141 -9.18 1.76 -9.51
C PRO A 141 -10.30 2.25 -8.59
N MET A 142 -11.09 1.32 -8.07
CA MET A 142 -12.12 1.59 -7.07
C MET A 142 -12.17 0.43 -6.07
N PHE A 143 -12.09 0.73 -4.76
CA PHE A 143 -12.39 -0.25 -3.72
C PHE A 143 -13.87 -0.22 -3.37
N LEU A 144 -14.54 -1.36 -3.48
CA LEU A 144 -15.97 -1.52 -3.20
C LEU A 144 -16.16 -2.31 -1.91
N PHE A 145 -16.36 -1.63 -0.79
CA PHE A 145 -16.65 -2.27 0.48
C PHE A 145 -18.13 -2.64 0.55
N ILE A 146 -18.40 -3.95 0.51
CA ILE A 146 -19.74 -4.49 0.75
C ILE A 146 -19.86 -4.72 2.26
N GLY A 147 -20.51 -3.76 2.93
CA GLY A 147 -20.66 -3.71 4.39
C GLY A 147 -19.81 -2.60 5.01
N GLY A 148 -20.45 -1.52 5.46
CA GLY A 148 -19.80 -0.39 6.15
C GLY A 148 -19.76 -0.50 7.68
N GLY A 149 -19.53 -1.69 8.22
CA GLY A 149 -19.47 -1.95 9.68
C GLY A 149 -18.13 -1.59 10.33
N ASN A 150 -17.94 -1.96 11.61
CA ASN A 150 -16.73 -1.61 12.36
C ASN A 150 -15.42 -2.09 11.71
N MET A 151 -15.39 -3.31 11.17
CA MET A 151 -14.18 -3.81 10.53
C MET A 151 -13.86 -3.08 9.22
N ALA A 152 -14.89 -2.81 8.39
CA ALA A 152 -14.70 -1.98 7.20
C ALA A 152 -14.24 -0.57 7.58
N SER A 153 -14.80 0.01 8.65
CA SER A 153 -14.37 1.30 9.20
C SER A 153 -12.88 1.31 9.52
N ALA A 154 -12.42 0.34 10.32
CA ALA A 154 -11.01 0.22 10.69
C ALA A 154 -10.09 0.08 9.46
N LEU A 155 -10.48 -0.75 8.48
CA LEU A 155 -9.72 -0.95 7.26
C LEU A 155 -9.65 0.31 6.40
N ILE A 156 -10.79 0.96 6.18
CA ILE A 156 -10.89 2.17 5.36
C ILE A 156 -10.12 3.32 6.03
N HIS A 157 -10.30 3.55 7.32
CA HIS A 157 -9.61 4.62 8.04
C HIS A 157 -8.09 4.43 7.98
N GLY A 158 -7.57 3.22 8.25
CA GLY A 158 -6.13 2.99 8.12
C GLY A 158 -5.60 3.15 6.68
N CYS A 159 -6.42 2.88 5.67
CA CYS A 159 -6.05 3.15 4.27
C CYS A 159 -5.95 4.64 3.94
N ILE A 160 -6.88 5.44 4.46
CA ILE A 160 -6.85 6.90 4.28
C ILE A 160 -5.68 7.50 5.05
N GLU A 161 -5.52 7.13 6.33
CA GLU A 161 -4.48 7.68 7.22
C GLU A 161 -3.06 7.38 6.72
N SER A 162 -2.85 6.19 6.14
CA SER A 162 -1.57 5.81 5.54
C SER A 162 -1.30 6.41 4.15
N GLY A 163 -2.28 7.10 3.55
CA GLY A 163 -2.21 7.61 2.19
C GLY A 163 -2.24 6.53 1.10
N PHE A 164 -2.67 5.32 1.43
CA PHE A 164 -2.74 4.20 0.49
C PHE A 164 -3.79 4.45 -0.60
N ALA A 165 -4.99 4.90 -0.20
CA ALA A 165 -6.07 5.28 -1.07
C ALA A 165 -6.68 6.60 -0.61
N THR A 166 -7.36 7.30 -1.50
CA THR A 166 -8.13 8.50 -1.22
C THR A 166 -9.61 8.16 -1.01
N ALA A 167 -10.37 9.02 -0.33
CA ALA A 167 -11.80 8.82 -0.13
C ALA A 167 -12.59 8.70 -1.45
N LYS A 168 -12.07 9.28 -2.55
CA LYS A 168 -12.67 9.20 -3.89
C LYS A 168 -12.51 7.84 -4.55
N GLU A 169 -11.50 7.08 -4.16
CA GLU A 169 -11.19 5.73 -4.67
C GLU A 169 -11.89 4.62 -3.86
N ILE A 170 -12.77 4.99 -2.93
CA ILE A 170 -13.50 4.08 -2.05
C ILE A 170 -15.00 4.31 -2.23
N ALA A 171 -15.72 3.21 -2.48
CA ALA A 171 -17.17 3.17 -2.41
C ALA A 171 -17.63 2.16 -1.36
N ILE A 172 -18.71 2.49 -0.65
CA ILE A 172 -19.17 1.73 0.51
C ILE A 172 -20.66 1.42 0.35
N SER A 173 -21.04 0.16 0.49
CA SER A 173 -22.44 -0.26 0.62
C SER A 173 -22.76 -0.57 2.08
N CYS A 174 -23.83 0.06 2.57
CA CYS A 174 -24.30 -0.04 3.95
C CYS A 174 -25.76 -0.56 3.96
N GLN A 175 -26.15 -1.27 5.01
CA GLN A 175 -27.54 -1.73 5.14
C GLN A 175 -28.53 -0.64 5.58
N SER A 176 -28.06 0.39 6.30
CA SER A 176 -28.91 1.42 6.88
C SER A 176 -28.52 2.83 6.43
N GLU A 177 -29.51 3.71 6.30
CA GLU A 177 -29.31 5.14 6.03
C GLU A 177 -28.51 5.84 7.13
N ALA A 178 -28.67 5.42 8.39
CA ALA A 178 -27.88 5.95 9.51
C ALA A 178 -26.38 5.70 9.32
N THR A 179 -26.00 4.48 8.92
CA THR A 179 -24.60 4.15 8.60
C THR A 179 -24.13 4.90 7.36
N GLN A 180 -24.98 5.03 6.33
CA GLN A 180 -24.65 5.81 5.14
C GLN A 180 -24.37 7.28 5.49
N HIS A 181 -25.22 7.89 6.29
CA HIS A 181 -25.08 9.28 6.73
C HIS A 181 -23.78 9.47 7.51
N LYS A 182 -23.45 8.56 8.43
CA LYS A 182 -22.17 8.58 9.15
C LYS A 182 -20.97 8.65 8.20
N TRP A 183 -20.91 7.74 7.22
CA TRP A 183 -19.82 7.72 6.24
C TRP A 183 -19.76 8.99 5.38
N LYS A 184 -20.91 9.55 5.00
CA LYS A 184 -20.97 10.83 4.28
C LYS A 184 -20.46 12.00 5.13
N CYS A 185 -20.80 12.04 6.42
CA CYS A 185 -20.27 13.04 7.35
C CYS A 185 -18.75 12.93 7.55
N GLU A 186 -18.20 11.72 7.39
CA GLU A 186 -16.75 11.47 7.43
C GLU A 186 -16.02 11.83 6.11
N GLY A 187 -16.74 12.36 5.11
CA GLY A 187 -16.15 12.85 3.85
C GLY A 187 -16.12 11.84 2.71
N PHE A 188 -16.91 10.76 2.78
CA PHE A 188 -17.05 9.80 1.69
C PHE A 188 -18.28 10.13 0.83
N ASP A 189 -18.05 10.41 -0.45
CA ASP A 189 -19.12 10.74 -1.40
C ASP A 189 -19.84 9.49 -1.93
N ASN A 190 -19.09 8.40 -2.16
CA ASN A 190 -19.54 7.17 -2.79
C ASN A 190 -20.13 6.17 -1.78
N VAL A 191 -21.19 6.57 -1.06
CA VAL A 191 -21.82 5.71 -0.05
C VAL A 191 -23.24 5.36 -0.46
N PHE A 192 -23.55 4.07 -0.52
CA PHE A 192 -24.79 3.50 -1.05
C PHE A 192 -25.52 2.67 0.00
N THR A 193 -26.85 2.62 -0.09
CA THR A 193 -27.69 1.69 0.69
C THR A 193 -28.01 0.39 -0.06
N SER A 194 -27.57 0.31 -1.32
CA SER A 194 -27.78 -0.83 -2.21
C SER A 194 -26.46 -1.26 -2.83
N THR A 195 -26.07 -2.52 -2.57
CA THR A 195 -24.88 -3.12 -3.15
C THR A 195 -24.98 -3.22 -4.67
N SER A 196 -26.18 -3.53 -5.19
CA SER A 196 -26.39 -3.66 -6.64
C SER A 196 -26.22 -2.32 -7.35
N THR A 197 -26.62 -1.21 -6.74
CA THR A 197 -26.40 0.14 -7.28
C THR A 197 -24.91 0.48 -7.34
N MET A 198 -24.18 0.24 -6.25
CA MET A 198 -22.73 0.49 -6.19
C MET A 198 -21.97 -0.32 -7.25
N VAL A 199 -22.27 -1.61 -7.39
CA VAL A 199 -21.64 -2.48 -8.38
C VAL A 199 -21.96 -2.05 -9.82
N LYS A 200 -23.17 -1.57 -10.10
CA LYS A 200 -23.54 -1.07 -11.43
C LYS A 200 -22.80 0.22 -11.81
N ILE A 201 -22.53 1.09 -10.84
CA ILE A 201 -21.78 2.33 -11.06
C ILE A 201 -20.29 2.03 -11.25
N PHE A 202 -19.76 1.05 -10.52
CA PHE A 202 -18.34 0.68 -10.55
C PHE A 202 -18.14 -0.79 -10.93
N PRO A 203 -18.47 -1.20 -12.18
CA PRO A 203 -18.47 -2.62 -12.58
C PRO A 203 -17.08 -3.29 -12.56
N ASN A 204 -16.01 -2.47 -12.59
CA ASN A 204 -14.61 -2.92 -12.61
C ASN A 204 -13.91 -2.75 -11.26
N GLY A 205 -14.64 -2.43 -10.18
CA GLY A 205 -14.06 -2.20 -8.86
C GLY A 205 -13.60 -3.47 -8.15
N ILE A 206 -12.56 -3.36 -7.32
CA ILE A 206 -12.08 -4.43 -6.43
C ILE A 206 -13.04 -4.51 -5.24
N ILE A 207 -13.66 -5.67 -5.05
CA ILE A 207 -14.67 -5.86 -4.00
C ILE A 207 -14.02 -6.34 -2.71
N VAL A 208 -14.42 -5.73 -1.58
CA VAL A 208 -14.14 -6.21 -0.23
C VAL A 208 -15.45 -6.69 0.41
N LEU A 209 -15.60 -8.00 0.62
CA LEU A 209 -16.75 -8.60 1.31
C LEU A 209 -16.58 -8.44 2.83
N ALA A 210 -17.15 -7.37 3.38
CA ALA A 210 -17.06 -6.95 4.78
C ALA A 210 -18.41 -7.03 5.53
N VAL A 211 -19.24 -8.00 5.17
CA VAL A 211 -20.49 -8.33 5.88
C VAL A 211 -20.27 -9.40 6.95
N LYS A 212 -21.27 -9.63 7.80
CA LYS A 212 -21.28 -10.83 8.63
C LYS A 212 -21.36 -12.07 7.72
N PRO A 213 -20.65 -13.17 8.03
CA PRO A 213 -20.67 -14.38 7.19
C PRO A 213 -22.07 -14.90 6.87
N GLN A 214 -23.00 -14.78 7.84
CA GLN A 214 -24.39 -15.21 7.73
C GLN A 214 -25.24 -14.34 6.79
N SER A 215 -24.80 -13.11 6.52
CA SER A 215 -25.51 -12.14 5.69
C SER A 215 -25.08 -12.16 4.22
N ARG A 216 -24.08 -12.97 3.85
CA ARG A 216 -23.52 -12.98 2.48
C ARG A 216 -24.51 -13.45 1.43
N HIS A 217 -25.36 -14.44 1.73
CA HIS A 217 -26.34 -14.96 0.77
C HIS A 217 -27.37 -13.88 0.41
N ALA A 218 -27.82 -13.07 1.37
CA ALA A 218 -28.70 -11.94 1.09
C ALA A 218 -28.06 -10.90 0.14
N VAL A 219 -26.73 -10.72 0.20
CA VAL A 219 -26.00 -9.88 -0.77
C VAL A 219 -26.03 -10.50 -2.15
N TYR A 220 -25.77 -11.80 -2.26
CA TYR A 220 -25.76 -12.52 -3.54
C TYR A 220 -27.15 -12.52 -4.19
N ASP A 221 -28.21 -12.78 -3.41
CA ASP A 221 -29.60 -12.74 -3.86
C ASP A 221 -29.99 -11.34 -4.36
N MET A 222 -29.52 -10.29 -3.67
CA MET A 222 -29.72 -8.91 -4.10
C MET A 222 -29.04 -8.64 -5.45
N LEU A 223 -27.79 -9.09 -5.63
CA LEU A 223 -27.04 -8.91 -6.88
C LEU A 223 -27.73 -9.62 -8.06
N LEU A 224 -28.16 -10.88 -7.85
CA LEU A 224 -28.91 -11.67 -8.84
C LEU A 224 -30.24 -11.00 -9.22
N SER A 225 -31.07 -10.69 -8.22
CA SER A 225 -32.41 -10.13 -8.43
C SER A 225 -32.38 -8.79 -9.17
N ASN A 226 -31.33 -7.99 -8.94
CA ASN A 226 -31.15 -6.70 -9.59
C ASN A 226 -30.34 -6.77 -10.90
N LYS A 227 -29.96 -7.96 -11.36
CA LYS A 227 -29.11 -8.17 -12.55
C LYS A 227 -27.82 -7.35 -12.52
N ALA A 228 -27.20 -7.25 -11.35
CA ALA A 228 -25.89 -6.63 -11.20
C ALA A 228 -24.80 -7.67 -11.48
N SER A 229 -24.09 -7.52 -12.60
CA SER A 229 -23.03 -8.44 -13.01
C SER A 229 -21.72 -8.15 -12.27
N LEU A 230 -21.01 -9.22 -11.88
CA LEU A 230 -19.65 -9.19 -11.34
C LEU A 230 -18.60 -9.69 -12.33
N GLU A 231 -18.97 -9.88 -13.60
CA GLU A 231 -18.07 -10.46 -14.63
C GLU A 231 -16.78 -9.66 -14.83
N ASN A 232 -16.86 -8.33 -14.74
CA ASN A 232 -15.71 -7.45 -14.92
C ASN A 232 -14.99 -7.12 -13.61
N CYS A 233 -15.43 -7.66 -12.46
CA CYS A 233 -14.76 -7.45 -11.19
C CYS A 233 -13.38 -8.13 -11.21
N PRO A 234 -12.28 -7.36 -11.10
CA PRO A 234 -10.95 -7.89 -11.33
C PRO A 234 -10.41 -8.67 -10.13
N LEU A 235 -10.94 -8.46 -8.93
CA LEU A 235 -10.45 -9.06 -7.69
C LEU A 235 -11.53 -9.01 -6.59
N MET A 236 -11.67 -10.12 -5.87
CA MET A 236 -12.53 -10.26 -4.70
C MET A 236 -11.67 -10.48 -3.47
N ILE A 237 -11.81 -9.60 -2.49
CA ILE A 237 -11.18 -9.68 -1.17
C ILE A 237 -12.25 -10.08 -0.17
N SER A 238 -12.08 -11.22 0.51
CA SER A 238 -12.99 -11.66 1.56
C SER A 238 -12.38 -11.46 2.93
N ILE A 239 -13.12 -10.80 3.84
CA ILE A 239 -12.78 -10.73 5.27
C ILE A 239 -13.73 -11.58 6.14
N LEU A 240 -14.46 -12.51 5.51
CA LEU A 240 -15.45 -13.33 6.19
C LEU A 240 -14.77 -14.39 7.06
N ALA A 241 -15.11 -14.37 8.35
CA ALA A 241 -14.72 -15.42 9.29
C ALA A 241 -15.35 -16.76 8.90
N GLY A 242 -14.57 -17.84 8.96
CA GLY A 242 -15.02 -19.22 8.71
C GLY A 242 -15.17 -19.63 7.24
N ILE A 243 -15.37 -18.71 6.30
CA ILE A 243 -15.67 -19.10 4.90
C ILE A 243 -14.40 -19.25 4.08
N ASP A 244 -14.17 -20.44 3.53
CA ASP A 244 -12.97 -20.74 2.73
C ASP A 244 -13.10 -20.31 1.25
N ILE A 245 -11.96 -20.30 0.54
CA ILE A 245 -11.90 -19.91 -0.87
C ILE A 245 -12.74 -20.85 -1.76
N PRO A 246 -12.70 -22.20 -1.62
CA PRO A 246 -13.55 -23.10 -2.41
C PRO A 246 -15.05 -22.83 -2.27
N THR A 247 -15.53 -22.56 -1.05
CA THR A 247 -16.93 -22.21 -0.78
C THR A 247 -17.27 -20.87 -1.45
N LEU A 248 -16.45 -19.84 -1.24
CA LEU A 248 -16.63 -18.54 -1.88
C LEU A 248 -16.63 -18.65 -3.40
N LYS A 249 -15.70 -19.43 -3.99
CA LYS A 249 -15.62 -19.61 -5.44
C LYS A 249 -16.90 -20.24 -6.00
N THR A 250 -17.41 -21.27 -5.32
CA THR A 250 -18.66 -21.93 -5.71
C THR A 250 -19.84 -20.96 -5.64
N GLU A 251 -20.00 -20.26 -4.52
CA GLU A 251 -21.09 -19.30 -4.32
C GLU A 251 -21.01 -18.11 -5.29
N LEU A 252 -19.83 -17.53 -5.47
CA LEU A 252 -19.61 -16.38 -6.34
C LEU A 252 -19.75 -16.76 -7.83
N ASN A 253 -19.44 -18.01 -8.19
CA ASN A 253 -19.64 -18.48 -9.55
C ASN A 253 -21.13 -18.46 -9.95
N CYS A 254 -22.05 -18.71 -9.01
CA CYS A 254 -23.50 -18.64 -9.22
C CYS A 254 -23.99 -17.22 -9.53
N ILE A 255 -23.21 -16.19 -9.17
CA ILE A 255 -23.50 -14.78 -9.48
C ILE A 255 -22.57 -14.21 -10.55
N HIS A 256 -22.06 -15.09 -11.43
CA HIS A 256 -21.25 -14.75 -12.61
C HIS A 256 -19.90 -14.09 -12.32
N TYR A 257 -19.40 -14.14 -11.08
CA TYR A 257 -18.01 -13.74 -10.81
C TYR A 257 -17.03 -14.80 -11.30
N ARG A 258 -15.93 -14.37 -11.95
CA ARG A 258 -14.88 -15.27 -12.47
C ARG A 258 -13.46 -14.89 -12.07
N GLY A 259 -13.29 -13.75 -11.40
CA GLY A 259 -11.97 -13.27 -10.97
C GLY A 259 -11.33 -14.10 -9.85
N PRO A 260 -10.09 -13.75 -9.46
CA PRO A 260 -9.37 -14.34 -8.35
C PRO A 260 -9.97 -13.96 -7.00
N ILE A 261 -9.88 -14.86 -6.02
CA ILE A 261 -10.30 -14.60 -4.64
C ILE A 261 -9.08 -14.56 -3.74
N ILE A 262 -8.96 -13.50 -2.94
CA ILE A 262 -7.99 -13.41 -1.85
C ILE A 262 -8.76 -13.29 -0.54
N ARG A 263 -8.42 -14.11 0.44
CA ARG A 263 -8.97 -14.03 1.79
C ARG A 263 -7.96 -13.33 2.68
N ILE A 264 -8.44 -12.38 3.48
CA ILE A 264 -7.70 -11.81 4.60
C ILE A 264 -8.48 -11.98 5.90
N MET A 265 -7.80 -12.12 7.01
CA MET A 265 -8.44 -12.17 8.33
C MET A 265 -7.74 -11.16 9.25
N PRO A 266 -8.17 -9.89 9.22
CA PRO A 266 -7.73 -8.89 10.18
C PRO A 266 -8.38 -9.14 11.55
N ASN A 267 -7.91 -8.40 12.55
CA ASN A 267 -8.51 -8.37 13.88
C ASN A 267 -8.90 -6.95 14.31
N THR A 268 -9.51 -6.81 15.48
CA THR A 268 -10.05 -5.54 15.98
C THR A 268 -9.00 -4.45 16.19
N ALA A 269 -7.71 -4.81 16.31
CA ALA A 269 -6.62 -3.83 16.44
C ALA A 269 -6.33 -3.07 15.13
N ALA A 270 -7.00 -3.42 14.02
CA ALA A 270 -6.97 -2.62 12.80
C ALA A 270 -7.43 -1.17 13.03
N SER A 271 -8.31 -0.92 14.00
CA SER A 271 -8.79 0.44 14.30
C SER A 271 -7.72 1.37 14.89
N ILE A 272 -6.57 0.82 15.26
CA ILE A 272 -5.42 1.56 15.79
C ILE A 272 -4.14 1.27 15.01
N GLY A 273 -4.25 0.72 13.80
CA GLY A 273 -3.10 0.41 12.93
C GLY A 273 -2.22 -0.76 13.40
N ASN A 274 -2.65 -1.55 14.39
CA ASN A 274 -1.87 -2.64 14.98
C ASN A 274 -2.52 -4.02 14.78
N SER A 275 -3.20 -4.22 13.65
CA SER A 275 -3.81 -5.50 13.32
C SER A 275 -2.76 -6.59 13.16
N ALA A 276 -3.14 -7.81 13.53
CA ALA A 276 -2.46 -9.03 13.07
C ALA A 276 -3.37 -9.66 12.02
N SER A 277 -2.98 -9.56 10.76
CA SER A 277 -3.72 -10.09 9.62
C SER A 277 -3.01 -11.30 9.03
N ILE A 278 -3.79 -12.25 8.53
CA ILE A 278 -3.30 -13.31 7.66
C ILE A 278 -3.93 -13.19 6.28
N LEU A 279 -3.22 -13.67 5.26
CA LEU A 279 -3.63 -13.64 3.87
C LEU A 279 -3.47 -15.04 3.25
N CYS A 280 -4.45 -15.46 2.45
CA CYS A 280 -4.28 -16.56 1.50
C CYS A 280 -4.97 -16.22 0.18
N SER A 281 -4.37 -16.63 -0.93
CA SER A 281 -4.89 -16.37 -2.28
C SER A 281 -5.32 -17.67 -2.96
N GLU A 282 -6.28 -17.58 -3.87
CA GLU A 282 -6.63 -18.66 -4.79
C GLU A 282 -5.39 -19.06 -5.62
N PRO A 283 -5.14 -20.36 -5.85
CA PRO A 283 -4.05 -20.80 -6.73
C PRO A 283 -4.14 -20.14 -8.11
N GLY A 284 -3.00 -19.66 -8.63
CA GLY A 284 -2.95 -18.97 -9.92
C GLY A 284 -3.36 -17.49 -9.87
N THR A 285 -3.60 -16.92 -8.69
CA THR A 285 -3.81 -15.47 -8.55
C THR A 285 -2.54 -14.70 -8.99
N PRO A 286 -2.66 -13.70 -9.89
CA PRO A 286 -1.53 -12.86 -10.29
C PRO A 286 -0.86 -12.16 -9.10
N ILE A 287 0.48 -12.10 -9.10
CA ILE A 287 1.26 -11.56 -7.99
C ILE A 287 0.98 -10.07 -7.75
N GLU A 288 0.67 -9.33 -8.81
CA GLU A 288 0.32 -7.90 -8.77
C GLU A 288 -0.98 -7.69 -7.98
N LYS A 289 -1.95 -8.59 -8.12
CA LYS A 289 -3.20 -8.56 -7.35
C LYS A 289 -2.98 -8.93 -5.89
N VAL A 290 -2.10 -9.89 -5.61
CA VAL A 290 -1.69 -10.21 -4.23
C VAL A 290 -0.99 -9.01 -3.58
N ALA A 291 -0.14 -8.31 -4.33
CA ALA A 291 0.57 -7.12 -3.84
C ALA A 291 -0.38 -5.98 -3.44
N ILE A 292 -1.48 -5.77 -4.18
CA ILE A 292 -2.54 -4.81 -3.78
C ILE A 292 -3.07 -5.15 -2.38
N VAL A 293 -3.46 -6.41 -2.16
CA VAL A 293 -4.10 -6.82 -0.90
C VAL A 293 -3.10 -6.85 0.25
N LYS A 294 -1.85 -7.26 -0.01
CA LYS A 294 -0.79 -7.26 0.98
C LYS A 294 -0.41 -5.84 1.41
N SER A 295 -0.29 -4.90 0.45
CA SER A 295 -0.07 -3.50 0.78
C SER A 295 -1.25 -2.93 1.56
N PHE A 296 -2.49 -3.14 1.10
CA PHE A 296 -3.72 -2.77 1.80
C PHE A 296 -3.75 -3.26 3.26
N ALA A 297 -3.54 -4.55 3.50
CA ALA A 297 -3.54 -5.12 4.83
C ALA A 297 -2.37 -4.60 5.70
N SER A 298 -1.22 -4.31 5.10
CA SER A 298 -0.06 -3.77 5.82
C SER A 298 -0.29 -2.36 6.38
N LYS A 299 -1.27 -1.60 5.85
CA LYS A 299 -1.59 -0.25 6.32
C LYS A 299 -2.28 -0.22 7.67
N VAL A 300 -2.88 -1.34 8.06
CA VAL A 300 -3.59 -1.49 9.33
C VAL A 300 -2.85 -2.39 10.31
N GLY A 301 -1.64 -2.86 9.99
CA GLY A 301 -0.80 -3.67 10.87
C GLY A 301 0.01 -4.74 10.13
N LEU A 302 0.39 -5.80 10.84
CA LEU A 302 1.13 -6.93 10.27
C LEU A 302 0.22 -7.75 9.35
N CYS A 303 0.73 -8.17 8.18
CA CYS A 303 0.06 -9.13 7.31
C CYS A 303 1.02 -10.27 6.92
N VAL A 304 0.62 -11.52 7.18
CA VAL A 304 1.42 -12.72 6.91
C VAL A 304 0.70 -13.63 5.93
N ASP A 305 1.43 -14.11 4.91
CA ASP A 305 0.93 -15.12 3.97
C ASP A 305 0.89 -16.49 4.64
N VAL A 306 -0.24 -17.19 4.54
CA VAL A 306 -0.43 -18.51 5.13
C VAL A 306 -1.07 -19.47 4.14
N GLU A 307 -0.79 -20.76 4.31
CA GLU A 307 -1.45 -21.79 3.52
C GLU A 307 -2.94 -21.93 3.89
N PRO A 308 -3.82 -22.23 2.93
CA PRO A 308 -5.25 -22.42 3.19
C PRO A 308 -5.56 -23.41 4.33
N LYS A 309 -4.79 -24.50 4.42
CA LYS A 309 -4.97 -25.56 5.44
C LYS A 309 -4.75 -25.06 6.88
N THR A 310 -3.91 -24.03 7.05
CA THR A 310 -3.57 -23.45 8.35
C THR A 310 -4.32 -22.13 8.62
N PHE A 311 -5.14 -21.67 7.68
CA PHE A 311 -5.75 -20.33 7.76
C PHE A 311 -6.61 -20.15 9.02
N ASN A 312 -7.45 -21.13 9.36
CA ASN A 312 -8.29 -21.03 10.56
C ASN A 312 -7.44 -21.07 11.85
N ALA A 313 -6.38 -21.88 11.90
CA ALA A 313 -5.49 -21.96 13.06
C ALA A 313 -4.76 -20.61 13.29
N TYR A 314 -4.16 -20.03 12.25
CA TYR A 314 -3.54 -18.71 12.38
C TYR A 314 -4.56 -17.60 12.61
N GLY A 315 -5.76 -17.70 12.03
CA GLY A 315 -6.84 -16.75 12.23
C GLY A 315 -7.37 -16.75 13.67
N VAL A 316 -7.31 -17.88 14.36
CA VAL A 316 -7.59 -17.96 15.81
C VAL A 316 -6.49 -17.28 16.61
N VAL A 317 -5.23 -17.50 16.26
CA VAL A 317 -4.10 -16.82 16.93
C VAL A 317 -4.20 -15.30 16.75
N SER A 318 -4.53 -14.82 15.56
CA SER A 318 -4.62 -13.38 15.33
C SER A 318 -5.94 -12.75 15.79
N GLY A 319 -7.06 -13.46 15.65
CA GLY A 319 -8.40 -12.95 15.89
C GLY A 319 -8.94 -13.19 17.30
N SER A 320 -8.61 -14.33 17.93
CA SER A 320 -9.12 -14.70 19.26
C SER A 320 -8.15 -14.36 20.39
N ALA A 321 -6.84 -14.38 20.15
CA ALA A 321 -5.84 -14.07 21.18
C ALA A 321 -6.02 -12.71 21.87
N PRO A 322 -6.49 -11.62 21.21
CA PRO A 322 -6.77 -10.37 21.92
C PRO A 322 -7.72 -10.53 23.11
N ALA A 323 -8.75 -11.38 23.00
CA ALA A 323 -9.67 -11.64 24.10
C ALA A 323 -8.98 -12.33 25.28
N TRP A 324 -8.10 -13.29 25.01
CA TRP A 324 -7.33 -13.98 26.04
C TRP A 324 -6.30 -13.05 26.70
N ALA A 325 -5.70 -12.15 25.92
CA ALA A 325 -4.81 -11.12 26.43
C ALA A 325 -5.53 -10.14 27.36
N TYR A 326 -6.78 -9.76 27.07
CA TYR A 326 -7.59 -8.91 27.96
C TYR A 326 -7.86 -9.60 29.29
N VAL A 327 -8.22 -10.89 29.27
CA VAL A 327 -8.40 -11.68 30.51
C VAL A 327 -7.10 -11.76 31.30
N PHE A 328 -5.95 -11.94 30.63
CA PHE A 328 -4.66 -11.94 31.30
C PHE A 328 -4.31 -10.57 31.92
N MET A 329 -4.59 -9.46 31.23
CA MET A 329 -4.41 -8.09 31.77
C MET A 329 -5.29 -7.85 32.99
N GLU A 330 -6.55 -8.26 32.92
CA GLU A 330 -7.51 -8.16 34.03
C GLU A 330 -7.03 -8.95 35.24
N ALA A 331 -6.61 -10.21 35.03
CA ALA A 331 -6.09 -11.07 36.09
C ALA A 331 -4.79 -10.53 36.72
N LEU A 332 -3.88 -9.95 35.91
CA LEU A 332 -2.69 -9.28 36.43
C LEU A 332 -3.06 -8.10 37.34
N ALA A 333 -4.04 -7.29 36.93
CA ALA A 333 -4.50 -6.17 37.73
C ALA A 333 -5.23 -6.61 39.01
N ASP A 334 -6.02 -7.69 38.95
CA ASP A 334 -6.62 -8.32 40.12
C ASP A 334 -5.55 -8.77 41.12
N GLY A 335 -4.49 -9.41 40.64
CA GLY A 335 -3.34 -9.82 41.46
C GLY A 335 -2.66 -8.63 42.14
N ALA A 336 -2.45 -7.54 41.42
CA ALA A 336 -1.88 -6.31 41.98
C ALA A 336 -2.79 -5.70 43.06
N VAL A 337 -4.10 -5.65 42.83
CA VAL A 337 -5.07 -5.16 43.83
C VAL A 337 -5.08 -6.04 45.08
N PHE A 338 -5.00 -7.37 44.92
CA PHE A 338 -4.88 -8.30 46.04
C PHE A 338 -3.64 -8.01 46.90
N THR A 339 -2.55 -7.53 46.29
CA THR A 339 -1.34 -7.10 47.01
C THR A 339 -1.38 -5.66 47.54
N GLY A 340 -2.51 -4.95 47.39
CA GLY A 340 -2.72 -3.60 47.93
C GLY A 340 -2.51 -2.45 46.94
N CYS A 341 -2.36 -2.72 45.64
CA CYS A 341 -2.21 -1.67 44.62
C CYS A 341 -3.56 -1.07 44.18
N SER A 342 -3.52 0.13 43.59
CA SER A 342 -4.70 0.74 42.97
C SER A 342 -5.07 0.04 41.65
N ARG A 343 -6.38 -0.13 41.40
CA ARG A 343 -6.90 -0.76 40.18
C ARG A 343 -6.48 -0.05 38.91
N ASP A 344 -6.62 1.29 38.87
CA ASP A 344 -6.34 2.09 37.68
C ASP A 344 -4.87 2.01 37.26
N THR A 345 -3.95 2.16 38.22
CA THR A 345 -2.51 2.05 37.96
C THR A 345 -2.15 0.62 37.56
N ALA A 346 -2.72 -0.40 38.21
CA ALA A 346 -2.46 -1.79 37.87
C ALA A 346 -2.87 -2.14 36.43
N MET A 347 -4.05 -1.68 35.98
CA MET A 347 -4.48 -1.89 34.59
C MET A 347 -3.55 -1.24 33.57
N LYS A 348 -3.14 0.02 33.81
CA LYS A 348 -2.21 0.73 32.91
C LYS A 348 -0.86 0.01 32.82
N LEU A 349 -0.31 -0.43 33.95
CA LEU A 349 0.95 -1.15 33.98
C LEU A 349 0.85 -2.54 33.34
N ALA A 350 -0.27 -3.26 33.53
CA ALA A 350 -0.49 -4.55 32.89
C ALA A 350 -0.52 -4.42 31.35
N ALA A 351 -1.31 -3.47 30.84
CA ALA A 351 -1.41 -3.20 29.40
C ALA A 351 -0.05 -2.79 28.79
N GLN A 352 0.65 -1.83 29.42
CA GLN A 352 1.95 -1.36 28.93
C GLN A 352 3.04 -2.45 28.97
N SER A 353 3.05 -3.28 30.02
CA SER A 353 4.03 -4.37 30.16
C SER A 353 3.84 -5.43 29.06
N LEU A 354 2.60 -5.77 28.74
CA LEU A 354 2.28 -6.71 27.66
C LEU A 354 2.56 -6.14 26.28
N LEU A 355 2.27 -4.85 26.06
CA LEU A 355 2.66 -4.14 24.83
C LEU A 355 4.19 -4.21 24.61
N GLY A 356 4.97 -3.84 25.64
CA GLY A 356 6.43 -3.87 25.55
C GLY A 356 7.00 -5.27 25.34
N ALA A 357 6.45 -6.29 26.02
CA ALA A 357 6.86 -7.68 25.81
C ALA A 357 6.57 -8.17 24.39
N ALA A 358 5.40 -7.82 23.84
CA ALA A 358 5.05 -8.17 22.46
C ALA A 358 5.96 -7.45 21.44
N GLN A 359 6.23 -6.15 21.64
CA GLN A 359 7.16 -5.39 20.79
C GLN A 359 8.56 -5.98 20.80
N MET A 360 9.08 -6.38 21.97
CA MET A 360 10.40 -7.04 22.05
C MET A 360 10.44 -8.33 21.22
N VAL A 361 9.38 -9.13 21.20
CA VAL A 361 9.32 -10.33 20.36
C VAL A 361 9.34 -9.98 18.87
N LEU A 362 8.53 -8.99 18.47
CA LEU A 362 8.38 -8.58 17.06
C LEU A 362 9.64 -7.91 16.51
N GLU A 363 10.31 -7.07 17.31
CA GLU A 363 11.43 -6.25 16.86
C GLU A 363 12.78 -6.96 16.99
N SER A 364 12.97 -7.79 18.02
CA SER A 364 14.27 -8.43 18.26
C SER A 364 14.49 -9.72 17.47
N GLY A 365 13.42 -10.40 17.05
CA GLY A 365 13.48 -11.74 16.47
C GLY A 365 14.01 -12.82 17.44
N VAL A 366 14.20 -12.48 18.72
CA VAL A 366 14.71 -13.40 19.74
C VAL A 366 13.59 -14.33 20.20
N HIS A 367 13.92 -15.61 20.35
CA HIS A 367 12.95 -16.60 20.84
C HIS A 367 12.39 -16.20 22.22
N PRO A 368 11.06 -16.26 22.46
CA PRO A 368 10.46 -15.81 23.72
C PRO A 368 11.01 -16.48 24.98
N SER A 369 11.53 -17.71 24.89
CA SER A 369 12.17 -18.37 26.04
C SER A 369 13.41 -17.62 26.53
N ILE A 370 14.19 -17.03 25.61
CA ILE A 370 15.40 -16.27 25.95
C ILE A 370 15.01 -14.94 26.58
N LEU A 371 14.03 -14.23 26.01
CA LEU A 371 13.51 -13.00 26.60
C LEU A 371 12.96 -13.24 28.01
N LYS A 372 12.26 -14.36 28.23
CA LYS A 372 11.81 -14.82 29.55
C LYS A 372 12.99 -15.05 30.48
N ASP A 373 14.05 -15.73 30.05
CA ASP A 373 15.22 -16.00 30.90
C ASP A 373 15.95 -14.71 31.29
N ASN A 374 16.05 -13.74 30.38
CA ASN A 374 16.70 -12.44 30.61
C ASN A 374 16.02 -11.61 31.71
N VAL A 375 14.72 -11.80 31.97
CA VAL A 375 13.97 -11.11 33.03
C VAL A 375 13.84 -11.95 34.31
N CYS A 376 14.37 -13.17 34.34
CA CYS A 376 14.30 -14.10 35.46
C CYS A 376 15.62 -14.13 36.23
N SER A 377 15.82 -13.19 37.16
CA SER A 377 16.99 -13.24 38.05
C SER A 377 16.93 -14.44 39.01
N PRO A 378 18.07 -15.07 39.36
CA PRO A 378 18.10 -16.17 40.33
C PRO A 378 17.43 -15.79 41.66
N GLY A 379 16.43 -16.57 42.09
CA GLY A 379 15.67 -16.31 43.32
C GLY A 379 14.79 -15.06 43.30
N GLY A 380 14.63 -14.40 42.15
CA GLY A 380 13.86 -13.17 42.00
C GLY A 380 12.33 -13.36 41.97
N THR A 381 11.62 -12.25 41.95
CA THR A 381 10.14 -12.21 41.90
C THR A 381 9.60 -12.84 40.62
N THR A 382 10.21 -12.59 39.46
CA THR A 382 9.77 -13.11 38.16
C THR A 382 9.76 -14.64 38.13
N ILE A 383 10.84 -15.29 38.57
CA ILE A 383 10.95 -16.75 38.54
C ILE A 383 10.02 -17.40 39.58
N ALA A 384 9.78 -16.75 40.72
CA ALA A 384 8.80 -17.20 41.70
C ALA A 384 7.36 -17.16 41.14
N GLY A 385 7.00 -16.09 40.44
CA GLY A 385 5.70 -15.98 39.76
C GLY A 385 5.54 -16.98 38.62
N LEU A 386 6.57 -17.14 37.78
CA LEU A 386 6.58 -18.10 36.68
C LEU A 386 6.36 -19.54 37.18
N ARG A 387 6.96 -19.91 38.32
CA ARG A 387 6.75 -21.23 38.94
C ARG A 387 5.29 -21.50 39.25
N GLU A 388 4.54 -20.53 39.78
CA GLU A 388 3.11 -20.71 40.06
C GLU A 388 2.28 -20.77 38.77
N LEU A 389 2.61 -19.98 37.74
CA LEU A 389 1.95 -20.09 36.42
C LEU A 389 2.13 -21.49 35.80
N GLU A 390 3.35 -22.03 35.84
CA GLU A 390 3.63 -23.37 35.29
C GLU A 390 2.94 -24.46 36.13
N LYS A 391 2.93 -24.33 37.46
CA LYS A 391 2.20 -25.25 38.37
C LYS A 391 0.70 -25.29 38.07
N SER A 392 0.11 -24.16 37.68
CA SER A 392 -1.29 -24.06 37.25
C SER A 392 -1.54 -24.49 35.80
N GLY A 393 -0.51 -24.95 35.08
CA GLY A 393 -0.67 -25.45 33.72
C GLY A 393 -0.91 -24.37 32.67
N PHE A 394 -0.40 -23.14 32.88
CA PHE A 394 -0.67 -21.98 32.01
C PHE A 394 -0.46 -22.25 30.52
N ARG A 395 0.66 -22.90 30.14
CA ARG A 395 0.94 -23.25 28.74
C ARG A 395 -0.12 -24.18 28.14
N SER A 396 -0.52 -25.19 28.92
CA SER A 396 -1.54 -26.14 28.49
C SER A 396 -2.87 -25.45 28.26
N ALA A 397 -3.27 -24.54 29.16
CA ALA A 397 -4.52 -23.79 29.03
C ALA A 397 -4.56 -22.97 27.72
N VAL A 398 -3.46 -22.29 27.38
CA VAL A 398 -3.36 -21.52 26.13
C VAL A 398 -3.39 -22.43 24.90
N ILE A 399 -2.67 -23.55 24.92
CA ILE A 399 -2.66 -24.53 23.80
C ILE A 399 -4.06 -25.09 23.55
N GLU A 400 -4.76 -25.52 24.61
CA GLU A 400 -6.12 -26.05 24.50
C GLU A 400 -7.12 -24.98 24.06
N ALA A 401 -6.94 -23.70 24.44
CA ALA A 401 -7.75 -22.60 23.94
C ALA A 401 -7.60 -22.40 22.42
N VAL A 402 -6.36 -22.45 21.90
CA VAL A 402 -6.10 -22.38 20.44
C VAL A 402 -6.74 -23.57 19.73
N LYS A 403 -6.59 -24.77 20.27
CA LYS A 403 -7.16 -25.99 19.69
C LYS A 403 -8.69 -25.92 19.63
N ALA A 404 -9.35 -25.62 20.75
CA ALA A 404 -10.81 -25.54 20.83
C ALA A 404 -11.38 -24.45 19.90
N ALA A 405 -10.73 -23.28 19.84
CA ALA A 405 -11.15 -22.20 18.95
C ALA A 405 -10.93 -22.56 17.47
N THR A 406 -9.86 -23.29 17.14
CA THR A 406 -9.59 -23.76 15.77
C THR A 406 -10.63 -24.81 15.33
N GLU A 407 -10.94 -25.76 16.20
CA GLU A 407 -12.01 -26.75 15.99
C GLU A 407 -13.35 -26.04 15.76
N ARG A 408 -13.68 -25.03 16.58
CA ARG A 408 -14.89 -24.24 16.38
C ARG A 408 -14.88 -23.52 15.04
N ALA A 409 -13.79 -22.86 14.67
CA ALA A 409 -13.67 -22.14 13.40
C ALA A 409 -13.87 -23.07 12.19
N ASN A 410 -13.37 -24.30 12.26
CA ASN A 410 -13.57 -25.31 11.20
C ASN A 410 -15.03 -25.74 11.06
N THR A 411 -15.85 -25.64 12.10
CA THR A 411 -17.30 -25.96 12.06
C THR A 411 -18.19 -24.79 11.63
N MET A 412 -17.62 -23.61 11.37
CA MET A 412 -18.37 -22.41 11.01
C MET A 412 -18.45 -22.15 9.49
N ALA A 413 -17.72 -22.94 8.69
CA ALA A 413 -17.64 -22.80 7.23
C ALA A 413 -18.97 -23.09 6.54
#